data_AF-A0A396J3Z3-F1
#
_entry.id   AF-A0A396J3Z3-F1
#
_cell.length_a   1.000
_cell.length_b   1.000
_cell.length_c   1.000
_cell.angle_alpha   90.00
_cell.angle_beta   90.00
_cell.angle_gamma   90.00
#
_symmetry.space_group_name_H-M   'P 1'
#
loop_
_entity.id
_entity.type
_entity.pdbx_description
1 polymer ?
#
loop_
_entity_poly.entity_id
_entity_poly.type
_entity_poly.pdbx_seq_one_letter_code
_entity_poly.pdbx_strand_id
1 'polypeptide(L)'
;MSKKHLIVSSLNDSGESFLWDSSISSVFSNASNSSSVTQTQLKCPISLNNYLEICSCDGILCFSFAGHSAFLWNPSLRRYNMLEISIGYDNFNDVYKVVAVSFFNDKNREVNVHTLGTNYWRRIQDFPYSQSIPGPGVFVSGTINWLIYDVSGSCSFHAIVSLDLEIESYQKLSLLHLKKDYWIWTLGVFRDCLCIFDY
;
A
#
# COMPACT_ATOMS: atom_id res chain seq x y z
N MET A 1 2.95 -1.36 34.52
CA MET A 1 2.42 -2.64 33.99
C MET A 1 1.94 -2.40 32.57
N SER A 2 2.35 -3.24 31.62
CA SER A 2 1.82 -3.21 30.24
C SER A 2 0.34 -3.56 30.27
N LYS A 3 -0.52 -2.69 29.73
CA LYS A 3 -1.95 -2.99 29.55
C LYS A 3 -2.06 -3.93 28.35
N LYS A 4 -2.66 -5.10 28.55
CA LYS A 4 -2.88 -6.09 27.50
C LYS A 4 -4.27 -5.88 26.90
N HIS A 5 -4.33 -5.79 25.58
CA HIS A 5 -5.55 -5.55 24.84
C HIS A 5 -5.86 -6.72 23.91
N LEU A 6 -7.15 -6.97 23.70
CA LEU A 6 -7.68 -7.92 22.73
C LEU A 6 -8.28 -7.12 21.58
N ILE A 7 -7.77 -7.33 20.37
CA ILE A 7 -8.27 -6.75 19.14
C ILE A 7 -9.06 -7.81 18.38
N VAL A 8 -10.30 -7.50 18.02
CA VAL A 8 -11.20 -8.41 17.28
C VAL A 8 -11.59 -7.75 15.96
N SER A 9 -11.43 -8.49 14.86
CA SER A 9 -12.00 -8.12 13.57
C SER A 9 -13.42 -8.65 13.43
N SER A 10 -14.36 -7.80 13.01
CA SER A 10 -15.75 -8.18 12.74
C SER A 10 -16.20 -7.68 11.36
N LEU A 11 -17.08 -8.42 10.70
CA LEU A 11 -17.80 -7.97 9.50
C LEU A 11 -19.22 -7.55 9.86
N ASN A 12 -19.73 -6.47 9.27
CA ASN A 12 -21.15 -6.13 9.37
C ASN A 12 -21.97 -6.77 8.24
N ASP A 13 -23.29 -6.61 8.29
CA ASP A 13 -24.23 -7.17 7.31
C ASP A 13 -24.02 -6.62 5.89
N SER A 14 -23.34 -5.47 5.74
CA SER A 14 -22.96 -4.90 4.44
C SER A 14 -21.57 -5.35 3.95
N GLY A 15 -20.89 -6.25 4.68
CA GLY A 15 -19.57 -6.78 4.32
C GLY A 15 -18.39 -5.85 4.65
N GLU A 16 -18.62 -4.75 5.36
CA GLU A 16 -17.55 -3.87 5.84
C GLU A 16 -16.89 -4.46 7.09
N SER A 17 -15.56 -4.41 7.12
CA SER A 17 -14.77 -4.93 8.23
C SER A 17 -14.36 -3.83 9.21
N PHE A 18 -14.45 -4.16 10.50
CA PHE A 18 -14.13 -3.27 11.62
C PHE A 18 -13.20 -3.93 12.61
N LEU A 19 -12.45 -3.11 13.35
CA LEU A 19 -11.58 -3.56 14.42
C LEU A 19 -12.06 -3.00 15.75
N TRP A 20 -12.15 -3.87 16.75
CA TRP A 20 -12.60 -3.54 18.09
C TRP A 20 -11.50 -3.80 19.10
N ASP A 21 -11.20 -2.80 19.92
CA ASP A 21 -10.26 -2.90 21.04
C ASP A 21 -11.01 -3.11 22.35
N SER A 22 -10.47 -4.00 23.19
CA SER A 22 -10.95 -4.23 24.56
C SER A 22 -9.80 -4.60 25.48
N SER A 23 -9.90 -4.26 26.77
CA SER A 23 -8.91 -4.72 27.74
C SER A 23 -9.06 -6.22 27.99
N ILE A 24 -7.96 -6.98 27.93
CA ILE A 24 -7.99 -8.41 28.25
C ILE A 24 -8.48 -8.65 29.68
N SER A 25 -8.16 -7.75 30.62
CA SER A 25 -8.63 -7.86 32.01
C SER A 25 -10.15 -7.76 32.10
N SER A 26 -10.78 -6.88 31.32
CA SER A 26 -12.24 -6.73 31.30
C SER A 26 -12.93 -7.92 30.64
N VAL A 27 -12.29 -8.53 29.63
CA VAL A 27 -12.81 -9.73 28.97
C VAL A 27 -12.85 -10.90 29.97
N PHE A 28 -11.77 -11.12 30.72
CA PHE A 28 -11.72 -12.20 31.71
C PHE A 28 -12.66 -11.97 32.90
N SER A 29 -12.76 -10.75 33.43
CA SER A 29 -13.65 -10.45 34.55
C SER A 29 -15.13 -10.57 34.19
N ASN A 30 -15.49 -10.36 32.93
CA ASN A 30 -16.87 -10.43 32.47
C ASN A 30 -17.27 -11.85 32.08
N ALA A 31 -16.32 -12.68 31.63
CA ALA A 31 -16.58 -14.11 31.37
C ALA A 31 -17.12 -14.83 32.61
N SER A 32 -16.75 -14.41 33.82
CA SER A 32 -17.27 -14.95 35.07
C SER A 32 -18.62 -14.37 35.51
N ASN A 33 -19.01 -13.20 34.99
CA ASN A 33 -20.12 -12.40 35.53
C ASN A 33 -21.26 -12.12 34.51
N SER A 34 -21.17 -12.65 33.29
CA SER A 34 -22.17 -12.49 32.20
C SER A 34 -22.52 -11.02 31.84
N SER A 35 -21.63 -10.08 32.13
CA SER A 35 -21.78 -8.66 31.78
C SER A 35 -21.21 -8.34 30.40
N SER A 36 -21.73 -7.30 29.73
CA SER A 36 -21.21 -6.85 28.42
C SER A 36 -19.82 -6.22 28.56
N VAL A 37 -18.90 -6.58 27.67
CA VAL A 37 -17.55 -6.00 27.61
C VAL A 37 -17.61 -4.66 26.88
N THR A 38 -17.02 -3.62 27.48
CA THR A 38 -16.85 -2.32 26.80
C THR A 38 -15.82 -2.48 25.68
N GLN A 39 -16.25 -2.27 24.44
CA GLN A 39 -15.41 -2.31 23.25
C GLN A 39 -15.30 -0.92 22.65
N THR A 40 -14.11 -0.57 22.17
CA THR A 40 -13.87 0.69 21.45
C THR A 40 -13.56 0.38 19.99
N GLN A 41 -14.28 1.00 19.06
CA GLN A 41 -13.98 0.85 17.64
C GLN A 41 -12.68 1.55 17.30
N LEU A 42 -11.73 0.82 16.73
CA LEU A 42 -10.52 1.40 16.16
C LEU A 42 -10.83 1.99 14.79
N LYS A 43 -10.56 3.28 14.62
CA LYS A 43 -10.73 3.97 13.34
C LYS A 43 -9.50 3.73 12.46
N CYS A 44 -9.54 2.66 11.67
CA CYS A 44 -8.53 2.39 10.66
C CYS A 44 -8.58 3.49 9.57
N PRO A 45 -7.44 4.02 9.11
CA PRO A 45 -7.43 5.07 8.09
C PRO A 45 -7.74 4.55 6.68
N ILE A 46 -7.81 3.23 6.49
CA ILE A 46 -8.14 2.59 5.22
C ILE A 46 -9.34 1.67 5.38
N SER A 47 -10.07 1.44 4.29
CA SER A 47 -11.07 0.38 4.25
C SER A 47 -10.36 -0.96 4.31
N LEU A 48 -10.82 -1.81 5.21
CA LEU A 48 -10.28 -3.16 5.43
C LEU A 48 -11.03 -4.19 4.55
N ASN A 49 -11.66 -3.76 3.47
CA ASN A 49 -12.31 -4.67 2.54
C ASN A 49 -11.20 -5.36 1.70
N ASN A 50 -11.26 -6.69 1.60
CA ASN A 50 -10.37 -7.51 0.76
C ASN A 50 -8.90 -7.67 1.20
N TYR A 51 -8.57 -7.62 2.50
CA TYR A 51 -7.24 -8.10 2.95
C TYR A 51 -7.15 -9.63 2.83
N LEU A 52 -5.95 -10.13 2.52
CA LEU A 52 -5.68 -11.57 2.41
C LEU A 52 -5.18 -12.15 3.73
N GLU A 53 -4.28 -11.44 4.42
CA GLU A 53 -3.68 -11.90 5.66
C GLU A 53 -3.49 -10.73 6.63
N ILE A 54 -3.63 -11.03 7.93
CA ILE A 54 -3.32 -10.11 9.02
C ILE A 54 -2.26 -10.76 9.91
N CYS A 55 -1.18 -10.05 10.18
CA CYS A 55 -0.24 -10.39 11.24
C CYS A 55 -0.05 -9.21 12.19
N SER A 56 0.51 -9.49 13.37
CA SER A 56 0.71 -8.45 14.38
C SER A 56 1.97 -8.71 15.20
N CYS A 57 2.58 -7.62 15.67
CA CYS A 57 3.76 -7.66 16.53
C CYS A 57 3.81 -6.40 17.40
N ASP A 58 3.87 -6.55 18.72
CA ASP A 58 4.05 -5.45 19.70
C ASP A 58 3.20 -4.19 19.46
N GLY A 59 1.92 -4.39 19.15
CA GLY A 59 0.95 -3.32 18.92
C GLY A 59 0.94 -2.75 17.49
N ILE A 60 1.74 -3.31 16.58
CA ILE A 60 1.68 -3.05 15.15
C ILE A 60 0.80 -4.12 14.51
N LEU A 61 -0.13 -3.67 13.68
CA LEU A 61 -0.94 -4.51 12.79
C LEU A 61 -0.38 -4.40 11.39
N CYS A 62 -0.26 -5.52 10.69
CA CYS A 62 0.15 -5.56 9.29
C CYS A 62 -0.92 -6.29 8.49
N PHE A 63 -1.41 -5.64 7.44
CA PHE A 63 -2.43 -6.15 6.53
C PHE A 63 -1.79 -6.33 5.16
N SER A 64 -1.92 -7.51 4.57
CA SER A 64 -1.56 -7.74 3.16
C SER A 64 -2.81 -7.63 2.29
N PHE A 65 -2.68 -6.96 1.15
CA PHE A 65 -3.75 -6.88 0.15
C PHE A 65 -3.41 -7.82 -1.00
N ALA A 66 -4.44 -8.29 -1.73
CA ALA A 66 -4.23 -9.05 -2.94
C ALA A 66 -3.31 -8.29 -3.91
N GLY A 67 -2.11 -8.84 -4.14
CA GLY A 67 -1.07 -8.20 -4.93
C GLY A 67 0.23 -8.01 -4.16
N HIS A 68 0.88 -6.85 -4.40
CA HIS A 68 2.22 -6.55 -3.91
C HIS A 68 2.24 -5.40 -2.89
N SER A 69 1.14 -5.21 -2.14
CA SER A 69 0.99 -4.09 -1.21
C SER A 69 0.75 -4.56 0.23
N ALA A 70 1.34 -3.86 1.20
CA ALA A 70 1.18 -4.11 2.63
C ALA A 70 0.89 -2.82 3.38
N PHE A 71 0.05 -2.87 4.41
CA PHE A 71 -0.26 -1.74 5.28
C PHE A 71 0.14 -2.06 6.71
N LEU A 72 1.12 -1.32 7.23
CA LEU A 72 1.55 -1.40 8.62
C LEU A 72 0.93 -0.24 9.39
N TRP A 73 0.31 -0.55 10.52
CA TRP A 73 -0.41 0.43 11.32
C TRP A 73 -0.18 0.22 12.80
N ASN A 74 0.18 1.32 13.48
CA ASN A 74 0.18 1.39 14.93
C ASN A 74 -1.02 2.25 15.38
N PRO A 75 -2.11 1.65 15.88
CA PRO A 75 -3.31 2.37 16.31
C PRO A 75 -3.03 3.35 17.46
N SER A 76 -2.15 2.99 18.40
CA SER A 76 -1.83 3.80 19.57
C SER A 76 -1.05 5.07 19.21
N LEU A 77 -0.13 4.99 18.26
CA LEU A 77 0.64 6.13 17.76
C LEU A 77 -0.05 6.86 16.61
N ARG A 78 -1.14 6.31 16.07
CA ARG A 78 -1.82 6.82 14.87
C ARG A 78 -0.87 7.01 13.68
N ARG A 79 0.13 6.13 13.59
CA ARG A 79 1.12 6.11 12.51
C ARG A 79 0.87 4.91 11.63
N TYR A 80 1.01 5.11 10.33
CA TYR A 80 0.91 4.03 9.36
C TYR A 80 1.91 4.21 8.22
N ASN A 81 2.23 3.09 7.58
CA ASN A 81 3.02 3.01 6.37
C ASN A 81 2.32 2.04 5.41
N MET A 82 2.07 2.48 4.18
CA MET A 82 1.70 1.59 3.09
C MET A 82 2.94 1.31 2.25
N LEU A 83 3.24 0.05 2.01
CA LEU A 83 4.33 -0.40 1.16
C LEU A 83 3.75 -0.96 -0.13
N GLU A 84 4.29 -0.52 -1.26
CA GLU A 84 4.06 -1.14 -2.55
C GLU A 84 5.35 -1.72 -3.09
N ILE A 85 5.31 -2.99 -3.43
CA ILE A 85 6.44 -3.77 -3.91
C ILE A 85 6.25 -3.99 -5.42
N SER A 86 7.33 -3.87 -6.17
CA SER A 86 7.34 -4.14 -7.60
C SER A 86 8.63 -4.86 -7.95
N ILE A 87 8.56 -5.80 -8.88
CA ILE A 87 9.71 -6.55 -9.34
C ILE A 87 9.97 -6.16 -10.78
N GLY A 88 11.23 -5.98 -11.12
CA GLY A 88 11.64 -5.77 -12.50
C GLY A 88 13.03 -6.28 -12.76
N TYR A 89 13.42 -6.25 -14.03
CA TYR A 89 14.68 -6.75 -14.51
C TYR A 89 15.49 -5.63 -15.16
N ASP A 90 16.72 -5.44 -14.66
CA ASP A 90 17.69 -4.49 -15.17
C ASP A 90 18.47 -5.18 -16.31
N ASN A 91 18.07 -4.86 -17.54
CA ASN A 91 18.65 -5.47 -18.75
C ASN A 91 20.15 -5.20 -18.91
N PHE A 92 20.63 -4.07 -18.40
CA PHE A 92 22.02 -3.65 -18.56
C PHE A 92 22.94 -4.42 -17.61
N ASN A 93 22.51 -4.56 -16.35
CA ASN A 93 23.29 -5.26 -15.33
C ASN A 93 22.99 -6.76 -15.23
N ASP A 94 22.01 -7.29 -15.99
CA ASP A 94 21.57 -8.69 -15.97
C ASP A 94 21.18 -9.16 -14.55
N VAL A 95 20.36 -8.35 -13.88
CA VAL A 95 19.92 -8.60 -12.49
C VAL A 95 18.45 -8.27 -12.28
N TYR A 96 17.81 -9.05 -11.41
CA TYR A 96 16.48 -8.70 -10.91
C TYR A 96 16.58 -7.70 -9.77
N LYS A 97 15.67 -6.73 -9.76
CA LYS A 97 15.53 -5.73 -8.70
C LYS A 97 14.11 -5.78 -8.13
N VAL A 98 14.02 -5.63 -6.82
CA VAL A 98 12.77 -5.39 -6.09
C VAL A 98 12.77 -3.93 -5.67
N VAL A 99 11.71 -3.20 -6.04
CA VAL A 99 11.51 -1.80 -5.70
C VAL A 99 10.38 -1.73 -4.69
N ALA A 100 10.62 -1.09 -3.55
CA ALA A 100 9.64 -0.86 -2.50
C ALA A 100 9.41 0.64 -2.33
N VAL A 101 8.17 1.08 -2.56
CA VAL A 101 7.72 2.45 -2.33
C VAL A 101 6.96 2.50 -1.02
N SER A 102 7.43 3.31 -0.07
CA SER A 102 6.80 3.49 1.25
C SER A 102 6.04 4.81 1.32
N PHE A 103 4.76 4.74 1.65
CA PHE A 103 3.86 5.87 1.85
C PHE A 103 3.59 6.03 3.33
N PHE A 104 4.32 6.95 3.95
CA PHE A 104 4.11 7.35 5.33
C PHE A 104 3.06 8.45 5.42
N ASN A 105 2.32 8.47 6.52
CA ASN A 105 1.37 9.55 6.78
C ASN A 105 2.01 10.84 7.30
N ASP A 106 3.27 10.78 7.71
CA ASP A 106 4.01 11.88 8.34
C ASP A 106 5.33 12.25 7.63
N LYS A 107 5.66 11.61 6.50
CA LYS A 107 6.92 11.81 5.76
C LYS A 107 6.74 11.74 4.25
N ASN A 108 7.79 12.13 3.53
CA ASN A 108 7.92 11.91 2.09
C ASN A 108 7.94 10.43 1.74
N ARG A 109 7.68 10.15 0.46
CA ARG A 109 7.58 8.81 -0.09
C ARG A 109 8.96 8.26 -0.38
N GLU A 110 9.33 7.26 0.38
CA GLU A 110 10.67 6.70 0.32
C GLU A 110 10.69 5.54 -0.66
N VAL A 111 11.71 5.49 -1.51
CA VAL A 111 11.88 4.38 -2.44
C VAL A 111 13.19 3.67 -2.14
N ASN A 112 13.07 2.36 -1.93
CA ASN A 112 14.20 1.49 -1.66
C ASN A 112 14.26 0.40 -2.73
N VAL A 113 15.48 0.06 -3.14
CA VAL A 113 15.75 -0.96 -4.15
C VAL A 113 16.61 -2.05 -3.53
N HIS A 114 16.22 -3.29 -3.77
CA HIS A 114 17.02 -4.47 -3.47
C HIS A 114 17.39 -5.16 -4.76
N THR A 115 18.68 -5.38 -4.98
CA THR A 115 19.17 -6.14 -6.13
C THR A 115 19.37 -7.59 -5.71
N LEU A 116 18.80 -8.53 -6.48
CA LEU A 116 18.94 -9.95 -6.23
C LEU A 116 20.42 -10.34 -6.21
N GLY A 117 20.83 -11.09 -5.18
CA GLY A 117 22.23 -11.45 -4.95
C GLY A 117 22.98 -10.53 -3.97
N THR A 118 22.37 -9.40 -3.58
CA THR A 118 22.86 -8.56 -2.47
C THR A 118 22.15 -8.92 -1.16
N ASN A 119 22.58 -8.32 -0.05
CA ASN A 119 21.99 -8.56 1.28
C ASN A 119 21.45 -7.28 1.95
N TYR A 120 21.26 -6.20 1.18
CA TYR A 120 20.79 -4.93 1.71
C TYR A 120 19.79 -4.27 0.76
N TRP A 121 19.00 -3.35 1.32
CA TRP A 121 18.19 -2.42 0.56
C TRP A 121 18.93 -1.09 0.47
N ARG A 122 18.92 -0.47 -0.70
CA ARG A 122 19.49 0.87 -0.91
C ARG A 122 18.38 1.86 -1.18
N ARG A 123 18.44 3.02 -0.53
CA ARG A 123 17.54 4.14 -0.82
C ARG A 123 17.94 4.82 -2.14
N ILE A 124 16.95 5.14 -2.97
CA ILE A 124 17.10 5.98 -4.16
C ILE A 124 16.39 7.33 -3.97
N GLN A 125 16.25 8.12 -5.03
CA GLN A 125 15.49 9.37 -4.95
C GLN A 125 14.05 9.09 -4.53
N ASP A 126 13.50 9.96 -3.67
CA ASP A 126 12.12 9.89 -3.21
C ASP A 126 11.15 9.88 -4.40
N PHE A 127 10.00 9.24 -4.23
CA PHE A 127 9.00 9.16 -5.29
C PHE A 127 8.52 10.58 -5.64
N PRO A 128 8.65 11.04 -6.90
CA PRO A 128 8.60 12.46 -7.25
C PRO A 128 7.20 13.10 -7.18
N TYR A 129 6.18 12.33 -6.83
CA TYR A 129 4.78 12.75 -6.81
C TYR A 129 4.15 12.46 -5.45
N SER A 130 3.26 13.33 -4.98
CA SER A 130 2.57 13.21 -3.68
C SER A 130 1.20 12.53 -3.76
N GLN A 131 0.78 12.11 -4.96
CA GLN A 131 -0.55 11.56 -5.25
C GLN A 131 -0.64 10.04 -5.14
N SER A 132 -1.79 9.50 -4.74
CA SER A 132 -1.95 8.05 -4.52
C SER A 132 -1.50 7.24 -5.73
N ILE A 133 -0.75 6.17 -5.48
CA ILE A 133 -0.55 5.11 -6.47
C ILE A 133 -1.74 4.16 -6.31
N PRO A 134 -2.51 3.87 -7.38
CA PRO A 134 -3.70 3.03 -7.31
C PRO A 134 -3.37 1.52 -7.33
N GLY A 135 -2.10 1.15 -7.55
CA GLY A 135 -1.69 -0.25 -7.55
C GLY A 135 -0.21 -0.46 -7.90
N PRO A 136 0.25 -1.72 -7.87
CA PRO A 136 1.66 -2.05 -8.00
C PRO A 136 2.25 -1.62 -9.35
N GLY A 137 3.55 -1.38 -9.35
CA GLY A 137 4.28 -1.02 -10.55
C GLY A 137 4.35 -2.18 -11.54
N VAL A 138 4.17 -1.84 -12.82
CA VAL A 138 4.19 -2.79 -13.93
C VAL A 138 5.53 -2.73 -14.64
N PHE A 139 6.21 -3.86 -14.71
CA PHE A 139 7.48 -3.98 -15.42
C PHE A 139 7.28 -4.07 -16.94
N VAL A 140 7.97 -3.21 -17.69
CA VAL A 140 8.05 -3.26 -19.16
C VAL A 140 9.45 -2.83 -19.60
N SER A 141 10.15 -3.68 -20.34
CA SER A 141 11.38 -3.33 -21.07
C SER A 141 12.44 -2.57 -20.27
N GLY A 142 12.70 -2.97 -19.03
CA GLY A 142 13.73 -2.34 -18.17
C GLY A 142 13.21 -1.23 -17.27
N THR A 143 11.91 -0.89 -17.34
CA THR A 143 11.29 0.11 -16.47
C THR A 143 10.18 -0.47 -15.62
N ILE A 144 9.98 0.09 -14.43
CA ILE A 144 8.78 -0.14 -13.62
C ILE A 144 7.87 1.09 -13.76
N ASN A 145 6.60 0.86 -14.08
CA ASN A 145 5.67 1.90 -14.46
C ASN A 145 4.49 1.92 -13.48
N TRP A 146 4.20 3.08 -12.92
CA TRP A 146 3.03 3.30 -12.07
C TRP A 146 2.09 4.27 -12.72
N LEU A 147 0.80 3.95 -12.70
CA LEU A 147 -0.23 4.93 -12.95
C LEU A 147 -0.35 5.83 -11.72
N ILE A 148 -0.39 7.14 -11.90
CA ILE A 148 -0.64 8.10 -10.81
C ILE A 148 -1.88 8.93 -11.13
N TYR A 149 -2.62 9.29 -10.10
CA TYR A 149 -3.84 10.08 -10.21
C TYR A 149 -3.62 11.52 -9.72
N ASP A 150 -3.58 12.49 -10.63
CA ASP A 150 -3.44 13.90 -10.27
C ASP A 150 -4.79 14.59 -10.09
N VAL A 151 -5.04 15.08 -8.88
CA VAL A 151 -6.23 15.89 -8.54
C VAL A 151 -5.82 17.36 -8.46
N SER A 152 -5.34 17.90 -9.57
CA SER A 152 -5.07 19.33 -9.67
C SER A 152 -6.31 20.05 -10.23
N GLY A 153 -7.17 20.58 -9.34
CA GLY A 153 -8.32 21.40 -9.72
C GLY A 153 -9.55 20.61 -10.15
N SER A 154 -10.22 21.04 -11.24
CA SER A 154 -11.52 20.48 -11.69
C SER A 154 -11.40 19.29 -12.65
N CYS A 155 -10.18 18.84 -12.96
CA CYS A 155 -9.90 17.74 -13.87
C CYS A 155 -8.94 16.77 -13.19
N SER A 156 -9.28 15.48 -13.23
CA SER A 156 -8.37 14.41 -12.89
C SER A 156 -7.53 14.06 -14.12
N PHE A 157 -6.21 14.00 -13.94
CA PHE A 157 -5.31 13.51 -14.97
C PHE A 157 -4.58 12.29 -14.45
N HIS A 158 -4.65 11.22 -15.21
CA HIS A 158 -3.73 10.12 -15.02
C HIS A 158 -2.41 10.47 -15.69
N ALA A 159 -1.30 10.15 -15.03
CA ALA A 159 0.00 10.14 -15.67
C ALA A 159 0.68 8.82 -15.37
N ILE A 160 1.66 8.45 -16.18
CA ILE A 160 2.51 7.30 -15.90
C ILE A 160 3.85 7.83 -15.40
N VAL A 161 4.31 7.27 -14.28
CA VAL A 161 5.65 7.49 -13.77
C VAL A 161 6.42 6.22 -14.04
N SER A 162 7.54 6.34 -14.74
CA SER A 162 8.41 5.22 -15.08
C SER A 162 9.72 5.38 -14.31
N LEU A 163 10.13 4.35 -13.58
CA LEU A 163 11.47 4.23 -13.01
C LEU A 163 12.31 3.37 -13.95
N ASP A 164 13.35 3.96 -14.49
CA ASP A 164 14.38 3.22 -15.21
C ASP A 164 15.23 2.42 -14.21
N LEU A 165 15.34 1.10 -14.41
CA LEU A 165 16.06 0.25 -13.46
C LEU A 165 17.57 0.29 -13.65
N GLU A 166 18.09 0.66 -14.82
CA GLU A 166 19.54 0.77 -15.06
C GLU A 166 20.10 1.99 -14.33
N ILE A 167 19.50 3.16 -14.60
CA ILE A 167 19.98 4.45 -14.07
C ILE A 167 19.27 4.90 -12.79
N GLU A 168 18.19 4.24 -12.39
CA GLU A 168 17.41 4.51 -11.19
C GLU A 168 16.93 5.97 -11.13
N SER A 169 16.33 6.41 -12.23
CA SER A 169 15.76 7.75 -12.38
C SER A 169 14.34 7.69 -12.90
N TYR A 170 13.56 8.72 -12.56
CA TYR A 170 12.15 8.79 -12.92
C TYR A 170 11.92 9.60 -14.19
N GLN A 171 10.99 9.12 -15.02
CA GLN A 171 10.41 9.85 -16.13
C GLN A 171 8.90 9.93 -15.96
N LYS A 172 8.32 11.12 -16.19
CA LYS A 172 6.87 11.30 -16.26
C LYS A 172 6.41 11.26 -17.71
N LEU A 173 5.48 10.37 -17.99
CA LEU A 173 4.72 10.33 -19.22
C LEU A 173 3.33 10.91 -18.94
N SER A 174 3.12 12.15 -19.35
CA SER A 174 1.80 12.77 -19.27
C SER A 174 0.87 12.07 -20.25
N LEU A 175 -0.21 11.47 -19.75
CA LEU A 175 -1.26 10.96 -20.63
C LEU A 175 -2.08 12.15 -21.15
N LEU A 176 -2.44 12.09 -22.43
CA LEU A 176 -3.32 13.09 -23.04
C LEU A 176 -4.65 13.11 -22.28
N HIS A 177 -5.25 14.31 -22.21
CA HIS A 177 -6.53 14.62 -21.58
C HIS A 177 -7.63 13.65 -22.06
N LEU A 178 -7.74 12.49 -21.42
CA LEU A 178 -8.85 11.58 -21.68
C LEU A 178 -10.06 12.23 -21.03
N LYS A 179 -11.06 12.52 -21.87
CA LYS A 179 -12.27 13.22 -21.47
C LYS A 179 -12.83 12.53 -20.24
N LYS A 180 -13.06 13.34 -19.20
CA LYS A 180 -13.70 12.99 -17.94
C LYS A 180 -14.75 11.91 -18.14
N ASP A 181 -14.42 10.70 -17.72
CA ASP A 181 -15.38 9.74 -17.26
C ASP A 181 -14.75 8.99 -16.08
N TYR A 182 -15.58 8.56 -15.14
CA TYR A 182 -15.26 8.07 -13.79
C TYR A 182 -14.56 6.70 -13.79
N TRP A 183 -13.56 6.53 -14.65
CA TRP A 183 -13.03 5.25 -15.06
C TRP A 183 -11.81 4.89 -14.20
N ILE A 184 -11.86 3.71 -13.59
CA ILE A 184 -10.73 3.15 -12.84
C ILE A 184 -9.81 2.52 -13.88
N TRP A 185 -8.76 3.23 -14.27
CA TRP A 185 -7.76 2.65 -15.15
C TRP A 185 -6.79 1.79 -14.37
N THR A 186 -6.43 0.66 -14.96
CA THR A 186 -5.32 -0.14 -14.51
C THR A 186 -4.24 -0.20 -15.58
N LEU A 187 -3.01 -0.32 -15.12
CA LEU A 187 -1.85 -0.50 -15.98
C LEU A 187 -1.59 -2.00 -16.13
N GLY A 188 -1.17 -2.44 -17.31
CA GLY A 188 -0.71 -3.81 -17.51
C GLY A 188 0.18 -3.96 -18.72
N VAL A 189 0.49 -5.21 -19.06
CA VAL A 189 1.41 -5.54 -20.15
C VAL A 189 0.70 -6.44 -21.16
N PHE A 190 0.84 -6.12 -22.43
CA PHE A 190 0.45 -7.00 -23.52
C PHE A 190 1.53 -7.02 -24.58
N ARG A 191 2.10 -8.20 -24.86
CA ARG A 191 3.19 -8.39 -25.84
C ARG A 191 4.36 -7.42 -25.63
N ASP A 192 4.82 -7.32 -24.38
CA ASP A 192 5.92 -6.44 -23.96
C ASP A 192 5.66 -4.93 -24.17
N CYS A 193 4.40 -4.56 -24.41
CA CYS A 193 3.97 -3.18 -24.47
C CYS A 193 3.16 -2.80 -23.23
N LEU A 194 3.38 -1.58 -22.74
CA LEU A 194 2.59 -1.00 -21.67
C LEU A 194 1.17 -0.70 -22.19
N CYS A 195 0.16 -1.14 -21.46
CA CYS A 195 -1.24 -1.02 -21.82
C CYS A 195 -2.04 -0.41 -20.67
N ILE A 196 -3.09 0.32 -21.02
CA ILE A 196 -4.08 0.84 -20.07
C ILE A 196 -5.38 0.08 -20.33
N PHE A 197 -5.93 -0.50 -19.28
CA PHE A 197 -7.24 -1.16 -19.32
C PHE A 197 -8.24 -0.31 -18.53
N ASP A 198 -9.48 -0.35 -18.99
CA ASP A 198 -10.63 0.31 -18.38
C ASP A 198 -11.70 -0.73 -18.02
N TYR A 199 -12.44 -0.50 -16.94
CA TYR A 199 -13.45 -1.39 -16.36
C TYR A 199 -14.77 -0.67 -16.11
#